data_AF-A0A2S8Q194-F1
#
_entry.id   AF-A0A2S8Q194-F1
#
_cell.length_a   1.000
_cell.length_b   1.000
_cell.length_c   1.000
_cell.angle_alpha   90.00
_cell.angle_beta   90.00
_cell.angle_gamma   90.00
#
_symmetry.space_group_name_H-M   'P 1'
#
loop_
_entity.id
_entity.type
_entity.pdbx_description
1 polymer ?
#
loop_
_entity_poly.entity_id
_entity_poly.type
_entity_poly.pdbx_seq_one_letter_code
_entity_poly.pdbx_strand_id
1 'polypeptide(L)'
;MEKAIDGKMDIGAFGLGGAPIELEPAQALASLAGTNGFYSRGSVPLPPDNPESKAMKYMNIGSKAWSTQLAFSAYKNIIYIRSAKTDGVSWNNWEHVWTGSTATPDANGFLKKSSPIVEIYSDGSFTTNDESKGATVEHLSEGLYIIKGVLGFNADAMWGGVDGGIEIPLCKNKLPLIWVDYKVLPDGTIKLMTYHREHPDAPVFARNAREGYTNGDLIDIPSGRFVSVRVQMPASDDEKAATAGDPELTPVASDSR
;
A
#
# COMPACT_ATOMS: atom_id res chain seq x y z
N MET A 1 -10.96 -13.37 -60.20
CA MET A 1 -10.25 -14.35 -59.36
C MET A 1 -9.71 -13.59 -58.18
N GLU A 2 -10.37 -13.72 -57.04
CA GLU A 2 -9.93 -13.13 -55.78
C GLU A 2 -8.73 -13.93 -55.29
N LYS A 3 -7.56 -13.29 -55.14
CA LYS A 3 -6.36 -13.95 -54.61
C LYS A 3 -6.63 -14.24 -53.14
N ALA A 4 -6.79 -15.52 -52.78
CA ALA A 4 -6.78 -15.92 -51.39
C ALA A 4 -5.45 -15.44 -50.78
N ILE A 5 -5.53 -14.56 -49.78
CA ILE A 5 -4.36 -14.15 -49.02
C ILE A 5 -4.09 -15.31 -48.07
N ASP A 6 -3.03 -16.07 -48.34
CA ASP A 6 -2.55 -17.11 -47.43
C ASP A 6 -2.03 -16.45 -46.14
N GLY A 7 -2.37 -17.00 -44.98
CA GLY A 7 -2.01 -16.44 -43.67
C GLY A 7 -2.96 -15.38 -43.08
N LYS A 8 -4.24 -15.36 -43.45
CA LYS A 8 -5.24 -14.55 -42.72
C LYS A 8 -5.48 -15.12 -41.31
N MET A 9 -5.68 -14.23 -40.34
CA MET A 9 -6.09 -14.60 -38.99
C MET A 9 -7.62 -14.75 -38.95
N ASP A 10 -8.11 -15.90 -38.48
CA ASP A 10 -9.55 -16.13 -38.31
C ASP A 10 -10.12 -15.35 -37.12
N ILE A 11 -11.40 -14.98 -37.20
CA ILE A 11 -12.13 -14.40 -36.06
C ILE A 11 -12.15 -15.43 -34.92
N GLY A 12 -11.75 -15.00 -33.73
CA GLY A 12 -11.60 -15.84 -32.54
C GLY A 12 -10.20 -16.45 -32.37
N ALA A 13 -9.33 -16.38 -33.38
CA ALA A 13 -7.97 -16.90 -33.26
C ALA A 13 -7.22 -16.17 -32.13
N PHE A 14 -6.55 -16.95 -31.28
CA PHE A 14 -5.82 -16.44 -30.11
C PHE A 14 -6.70 -15.62 -29.13
N GLY A 15 -8.03 -15.77 -29.17
CA GLY A 15 -8.97 -14.99 -28.37
C GLY A 15 -9.22 -13.56 -28.90
N LEU A 16 -8.82 -13.26 -30.15
CA LEU A 16 -9.08 -11.96 -30.79
C LEU A 16 -10.34 -11.98 -31.64
N GLY A 17 -11.14 -10.92 -31.57
CA GLY A 17 -12.35 -10.76 -32.40
C GLY A 17 -13.56 -11.62 -31.95
N GLY A 18 -13.46 -12.27 -30.79
CA GLY A 18 -14.52 -13.06 -30.18
C GLY A 18 -14.40 -13.09 -28.65
N ALA A 19 -14.95 -14.12 -28.00
CA ALA A 19 -14.69 -14.36 -26.58
C ALA A 19 -13.20 -14.73 -26.36
N PRO A 20 -12.61 -14.35 -25.21
CA PRO A 20 -11.28 -14.85 -24.84
C PRO A 20 -11.28 -16.38 -24.73
N ILE A 21 -10.08 -16.97 -24.81
CA ILE A 21 -9.90 -18.41 -24.58
C ILE A 21 -10.11 -18.69 -23.09
N GLU A 22 -11.16 -19.43 -22.73
CA GLU A 22 -11.38 -19.81 -21.34
C GLU A 22 -10.36 -20.88 -20.93
N LEU A 23 -9.65 -20.63 -19.83
CA LEU A 23 -8.69 -21.58 -19.27
C LEU A 23 -9.42 -22.73 -18.58
N GLU A 24 -8.81 -23.91 -18.57
CA GLU A 24 -9.34 -25.06 -17.85
C GLU A 24 -9.38 -24.81 -16.33
N PRO A 25 -10.28 -25.48 -15.58
CA PRO A 25 -10.29 -25.46 -14.12
C PRO A 25 -8.91 -25.66 -13.50
N ALA A 26 -8.47 -24.70 -12.68
CA ALA A 26 -7.16 -24.72 -12.02
C ALA A 26 -5.94 -24.81 -12.95
N GLN A 27 -6.09 -24.53 -14.24
CA GLN A 27 -4.95 -24.44 -15.16
C GLN A 27 -4.04 -23.29 -14.74
N ALA A 28 -2.78 -23.60 -14.47
CA ALA A 28 -1.77 -22.58 -14.15
C ALA A 28 -1.50 -21.70 -15.36
N LEU A 29 -1.45 -20.39 -15.14
CA LEU A 29 -1.10 -19.39 -16.16
C LEU A 29 0.33 -19.62 -16.67
N ALA A 30 1.23 -20.10 -15.82
CA ALA A 30 2.60 -20.47 -16.21
C ALA A 30 2.65 -21.52 -17.35
N SER A 31 1.61 -22.37 -17.48
CA SER A 31 1.52 -23.36 -18.57
C SER A 31 1.36 -22.73 -19.96
N LEU A 32 0.98 -21.44 -20.03
CA LEU A 32 0.83 -20.70 -21.28
C LEU A 32 2.17 -20.23 -21.86
N ALA A 33 3.31 -20.52 -21.25
CA ALA A 33 4.62 -20.12 -21.76
C ALA A 33 4.79 -20.53 -23.23
N GLY A 34 5.02 -19.55 -24.11
CA GLY A 34 5.15 -19.73 -25.56
C GLY A 34 3.83 -19.76 -26.34
N THR A 35 2.68 -19.72 -25.67
CA THR A 35 1.34 -19.76 -26.28
C THR A 35 0.71 -18.36 -26.26
N ASN A 36 0.86 -17.62 -27.34
CA ASN A 36 0.37 -16.25 -27.42
C ASN A 36 -1.16 -16.20 -27.48
N GLY A 37 -1.77 -15.26 -26.78
CA GLY A 37 -3.22 -15.03 -26.88
C GLY A 37 -3.84 -14.29 -25.70
N PHE A 38 -5.18 -14.15 -25.78
CA PHE A 38 -6.05 -13.56 -24.77
C PHE A 38 -6.87 -14.66 -24.10
N TYR A 39 -6.77 -14.73 -22.78
CA TYR A 39 -7.35 -15.80 -21.98
C TYR A 39 -8.23 -15.23 -20.86
N SER A 40 -9.12 -16.04 -20.33
CA SER A 40 -9.90 -15.70 -19.13
C SER A 40 -10.14 -16.90 -18.24
N ARG A 41 -10.42 -16.61 -16.97
CA ARG A 41 -11.10 -17.56 -16.08
C ARG A 41 -12.10 -16.81 -15.22
N GLY A 42 -13.38 -17.07 -15.44
CA GLY A 42 -14.47 -16.37 -14.75
C GLY A 42 -14.87 -16.96 -13.40
N SER A 43 -14.58 -18.23 -13.17
CA SER A 43 -15.12 -18.99 -12.04
C SER A 43 -14.09 -19.93 -11.42
N VAL A 44 -14.29 -20.24 -10.13
CA VAL A 44 -13.52 -21.28 -9.45
C VAL A 44 -13.68 -22.65 -10.15
N PRO A 45 -12.65 -23.50 -10.18
CA PRO A 45 -11.29 -23.27 -9.69
C PRO A 45 -10.53 -22.25 -10.56
N LEU A 46 -9.97 -21.23 -9.91
CA LEU A 46 -9.14 -20.19 -10.55
C LEU A 46 -7.72 -20.74 -10.77
N PRO A 47 -6.92 -20.12 -11.66
CA PRO A 47 -5.52 -20.50 -11.78
C PRO A 47 -4.80 -20.43 -10.41
N PRO A 48 -4.00 -21.43 -10.04
CA PRO A 48 -3.31 -21.46 -8.76
C PRO A 48 -2.27 -20.34 -8.62
N ASP A 49 -1.77 -19.82 -9.74
CA ASP A 49 -0.77 -18.76 -9.82
C ASP A 49 -1.38 -17.41 -10.26
N ASN A 50 -2.67 -17.21 -9.99
CA ASN A 50 -3.37 -15.95 -10.21
C ASN A 50 -2.90 -14.89 -9.20
N PRO A 51 -2.70 -13.62 -9.59
CA PRO A 51 -2.28 -12.57 -8.64
C PRO A 51 -3.38 -12.17 -7.65
N GLU A 52 -4.64 -12.52 -7.91
CA GLU A 52 -5.75 -12.26 -7.00
C GLU A 52 -6.67 -13.49 -6.86
N SER A 53 -7.34 -13.64 -5.72
CA SER A 53 -8.30 -14.73 -5.49
C SER A 53 -9.67 -14.53 -6.17
N LYS A 54 -9.69 -13.97 -7.40
CA LYS A 54 -10.92 -13.63 -8.14
C LYS A 54 -10.79 -13.87 -9.65
N ALA A 55 -11.90 -13.73 -10.37
CA ALA A 55 -11.94 -13.82 -11.83
C ALA A 55 -11.05 -12.77 -12.50
N MET A 56 -10.29 -13.17 -13.52
CA MET A 56 -9.38 -12.28 -14.24
C MET A 56 -9.30 -12.62 -15.74
N LYS A 57 -8.72 -11.70 -16.50
CA LYS A 57 -8.37 -11.88 -17.92
C LYS A 57 -6.87 -11.75 -18.07
N TYR A 58 -6.31 -12.38 -19.09
CA TYR A 58 -4.88 -12.47 -19.26
C TYR A 58 -4.49 -12.24 -20.71
N MET A 59 -3.33 -11.64 -20.91
CA MET A 59 -2.63 -11.61 -22.18
C MET A 59 -1.28 -12.30 -21.98
N ASN A 60 -0.98 -13.31 -22.78
CA ASN A 60 0.33 -13.96 -22.79
C ASN A 60 0.99 -13.74 -24.14
N ILE A 61 2.25 -13.32 -24.13
CA ILE A 61 3.03 -13.03 -25.34
C ILE A 61 4.47 -13.50 -25.18
N GLY A 62 5.12 -13.80 -26.29
CA GLY A 62 6.55 -14.14 -26.34
C GLY A 62 6.78 -15.64 -26.48
N SER A 63 8.03 -16.02 -26.77
CA SER A 63 8.39 -17.43 -26.82
C SER A 63 8.43 -18.02 -25.41
N LYS A 64 8.49 -19.35 -25.31
CA LYS A 64 8.54 -20.05 -24.02
C LYS A 64 9.61 -19.47 -23.07
N ALA A 65 10.82 -19.21 -23.56
CA ALA A 65 11.96 -18.77 -22.73
C ALA A 65 11.87 -17.31 -22.23
N TRP A 66 10.96 -16.49 -22.77
CA TRP A 66 10.82 -15.07 -22.41
C TRP A 66 9.36 -14.62 -22.55
N SER A 67 8.44 -15.49 -22.12
CA SER A 67 7.02 -15.18 -22.11
C SER A 67 6.73 -14.07 -21.10
N THR A 68 5.89 -13.12 -21.47
CA THR A 68 5.39 -12.06 -20.60
C THR A 68 3.88 -12.18 -20.49
N GLN A 69 3.38 -11.99 -19.27
CA GLN A 69 1.96 -12.04 -18.97
C GLN A 69 1.50 -10.72 -18.38
N LEU A 70 0.36 -10.26 -18.88
CA LEU A 70 -0.44 -9.22 -18.23
C LEU A 70 -1.71 -9.87 -17.70
N ALA A 71 -2.09 -9.53 -16.47
CA ALA A 71 -3.36 -9.94 -15.87
C ALA A 71 -4.21 -8.71 -15.54
N PHE A 72 -5.49 -8.78 -15.87
CA PHE A 72 -6.46 -7.71 -15.72
C PHE A 72 -7.55 -8.16 -14.75
N SER A 73 -7.70 -7.43 -13.65
CA SER A 73 -8.71 -7.73 -12.63
C SER A 73 -10.12 -7.62 -13.21
N ALA A 74 -11.04 -8.49 -12.78
CA ALA A 74 -12.46 -8.27 -13.08
C ALA A 74 -13.01 -7.11 -12.24
N TYR A 75 -13.75 -6.22 -12.89
CA TYR A 75 -14.47 -5.09 -12.28
C TYR A 75 -13.60 -4.02 -11.59
N LYS A 76 -12.27 -4.09 -11.73
CA LYS A 76 -11.33 -3.10 -11.19
C LYS A 76 -10.32 -2.68 -12.26
N ASN A 77 -9.85 -1.43 -12.19
CA ASN A 77 -8.77 -0.91 -13.03
C ASN A 77 -7.40 -1.29 -12.46
N ILE A 78 -7.18 -2.60 -12.29
CA ILE A 78 -5.96 -3.17 -11.72
C ILE A 78 -5.32 -4.07 -12.78
N ILE A 79 -4.01 -3.87 -12.98
CA ILE A 79 -3.20 -4.63 -13.93
C ILE A 79 -1.99 -5.19 -13.19
N TYR A 80 -1.65 -6.44 -13.46
CA TYR A 80 -0.42 -7.06 -13.02
C TYR A 80 0.42 -7.48 -14.22
N ILE A 81 1.74 -7.49 -14.05
CA ILE A 81 2.70 -7.98 -15.03
C ILE A 81 3.62 -9.02 -14.39
N ARG A 82 3.99 -10.05 -15.14
CA ARG A 82 5.13 -10.90 -14.82
C ARG A 82 5.79 -11.38 -16.09
N SER A 83 7.03 -11.85 -15.98
CA SER A 83 7.73 -12.50 -17.10
C SER A 83 8.36 -13.80 -16.64
N ALA A 84 8.41 -14.76 -17.56
CA ALA A 84 9.19 -15.97 -17.42
C ALA A 84 10.67 -15.62 -17.26
N LYS A 85 11.37 -16.43 -16.48
CA LYS A 85 12.84 -16.48 -16.48
C LYS A 85 13.30 -17.28 -17.70
N THR A 86 14.62 -17.39 -17.90
CA THR A 86 15.28 -17.94 -19.10
C THR A 86 14.82 -19.34 -19.55
N ASP A 87 14.07 -20.08 -18.72
CA ASP A 87 13.64 -21.46 -18.98
C ASP A 87 12.14 -21.62 -19.35
N GLY A 88 11.31 -20.58 -19.20
CA GLY A 88 9.86 -20.71 -19.40
C GLY A 88 9.15 -21.67 -18.44
N VAL A 89 9.85 -22.09 -17.39
CA VAL A 89 9.37 -22.98 -16.33
C VAL A 89 9.27 -22.20 -15.02
N SER A 90 10.25 -21.32 -14.78
CA SER A 90 10.32 -20.43 -13.63
C SER A 90 9.82 -19.04 -14.00
N TRP A 91 9.07 -18.40 -13.11
CA TRP A 91 8.50 -17.07 -13.34
C TRP A 91 8.98 -16.08 -12.28
N ASN A 92 9.05 -14.80 -12.66
CA ASN A 92 9.10 -13.74 -11.66
C ASN A 92 7.74 -13.62 -10.97
N ASN A 93 7.74 -13.04 -9.77
CA ASN A 93 6.51 -12.72 -9.07
C ASN A 93 5.65 -11.75 -9.89
N TRP A 94 4.35 -11.77 -9.63
CA TRP A 94 3.45 -10.76 -10.18
C TRP A 94 3.77 -9.39 -9.59
N GLU A 95 3.98 -8.41 -10.46
CA GLU A 95 4.17 -7.03 -10.11
C GLU A 95 2.91 -6.22 -10.43
N HIS A 96 2.48 -5.39 -9.49
CA HIS A 96 1.33 -4.51 -9.67
C HIS A 96 1.72 -3.29 -10.52
N VAL A 97 0.96 -3.02 -11.58
CA VAL A 97 1.15 -1.84 -12.43
C VAL A 97 0.38 -0.68 -11.84
N TRP A 98 1.11 0.38 -11.47
CA TRP A 98 0.51 1.62 -10.99
C TRP A 98 -0.19 2.35 -12.14
N THR A 99 -1.45 2.70 -11.94
CA THR A 99 -2.30 3.47 -12.85
C THR A 99 -2.78 4.72 -12.13
N GLY A 100 -3.34 5.70 -12.85
CA GLY A 100 -3.92 6.89 -12.22
C GLY A 100 -5.06 6.59 -11.23
N SER A 101 -5.68 5.40 -11.33
CA SER A 101 -6.67 4.93 -10.35
C SER A 101 -6.07 4.25 -9.11
N THR A 102 -4.79 3.85 -9.16
CA THR A 102 -4.13 3.15 -8.05
C THR A 102 -3.02 3.97 -7.41
N ALA A 103 -2.50 5.01 -8.07
CA ALA A 103 -1.57 5.98 -7.51
C ALA A 103 -1.76 7.37 -8.11
N THR A 104 -1.68 8.39 -7.26
CA THR A 104 -1.62 9.80 -7.65
C THR A 104 -0.28 10.38 -7.19
N PRO A 105 0.49 11.05 -8.06
CA PRO A 105 1.73 11.70 -7.67
C PRO A 105 1.46 12.89 -6.73
N ASP A 106 2.44 13.20 -5.88
CA ASP A 106 2.39 14.41 -5.04
C ASP A 106 2.44 15.70 -5.88
N ALA A 107 2.30 16.86 -5.24
CA ALA A 107 2.31 18.15 -5.92
C ALA A 107 3.58 18.44 -6.74
N ASN A 108 4.66 17.69 -6.52
CA ASN A 108 5.93 17.79 -7.24
C ASN A 108 6.12 16.67 -8.29
N GLY A 109 5.10 15.82 -8.52
CA GLY A 109 5.15 14.75 -9.51
C GLY A 109 5.76 13.43 -9.01
N PHE A 110 6.06 13.30 -7.71
CA PHE A 110 6.66 12.05 -7.19
C PHE A 110 5.58 11.05 -6.77
N LEU A 111 5.71 9.81 -7.26
CA LEU A 111 4.99 8.67 -6.72
C LEU A 111 5.72 8.18 -5.46
N LYS A 112 5.00 8.14 -4.34
CA LYS A 112 5.53 7.66 -3.07
C LYS A 112 4.59 6.62 -2.50
N LYS A 113 5.14 5.56 -1.90
CA LYS A 113 4.35 4.57 -1.18
C LYS A 113 3.57 5.30 -0.08
N SER A 114 2.24 5.20 -0.05
CA SER A 114 1.46 5.81 1.02
C SER A 114 1.86 5.17 2.35
N SER A 115 2.24 5.98 3.34
CA SER A 115 2.44 5.50 4.71
C SER A 115 1.09 5.50 5.43
N PRO A 116 0.80 4.55 6.33
CA PRO A 116 -0.33 4.66 7.24
C PRO A 116 -0.26 5.98 8.03
N ILE A 117 -1.29 6.82 7.90
CA ILE A 117 -1.37 8.14 8.56
C ILE A 117 -2.62 8.20 9.42
N VAL A 118 -2.47 8.75 10.61
CA VAL A 118 -3.57 9.14 11.50
C VAL A 118 -3.47 10.63 11.73
N GLU A 119 -4.49 11.39 11.33
CA GLU A 119 -4.58 12.83 11.65
C GLU A 119 -5.48 13.00 12.87
N ILE A 120 -4.99 13.70 13.89
CA ILE A 120 -5.66 13.91 15.18
C ILE A 120 -6.07 15.37 15.31
N TYR A 121 -7.33 15.61 15.69
CA TYR A 121 -7.88 16.95 15.88
C TYR A 121 -8.06 17.29 17.38
N SER A 122 -8.35 18.57 17.65
CA SER A 122 -8.45 19.15 19.00
C SER A 122 -9.28 18.33 19.98
N ASP A 123 -10.45 17.84 19.55
CA ASP A 123 -11.45 17.15 20.37
C ASP A 123 -11.25 15.62 20.42
N GLY A 124 -10.15 15.12 19.85
CA GLY A 124 -9.90 13.69 19.73
C GLY A 124 -10.56 13.03 18.52
N SER A 125 -11.34 13.76 17.72
CA SER A 125 -11.74 13.26 16.41
C SER A 125 -10.48 13.03 15.55
N PHE A 126 -10.59 12.12 14.58
CA PHE A 126 -9.44 11.69 13.77
C PHE A 126 -9.86 11.23 12.37
N THR A 127 -8.89 11.25 11.45
CA THR A 127 -9.02 10.71 10.09
C THR A 127 -7.89 9.71 9.82
N THR A 128 -8.22 8.66 9.07
CA THR A 128 -7.28 7.61 8.63
C THR A 128 -7.27 7.52 7.11
N ASN A 129 -6.14 7.09 6.53
CA ASN A 129 -6.07 6.70 5.13
C ASN A 129 -6.35 5.20 4.97
N ASP A 130 -6.34 4.71 3.74
CA ASP A 130 -6.60 3.30 3.45
C ASP A 130 -5.58 2.37 4.13
N GLU A 131 -4.35 2.84 4.31
CA GLU A 131 -3.26 2.09 4.93
C GLU A 131 -3.30 2.07 6.46
N SER A 132 -4.05 2.96 7.12
CA SER A 132 -4.19 3.01 8.59
C SER A 132 -5.57 2.57 9.10
N LYS A 133 -6.31 1.82 8.28
CA LYS A 133 -7.59 1.22 8.68
C LYS A 133 -7.42 0.35 9.92
N GLY A 134 -8.25 0.60 10.93
CA GLY A 134 -8.22 -0.09 12.22
C GLY A 134 -7.47 0.67 13.31
N ALA A 135 -6.73 1.74 12.97
CA ALA A 135 -6.23 2.67 13.97
C ALA A 135 -7.37 3.50 14.56
N THR A 136 -7.32 3.75 15.86
CA THR A 136 -8.29 4.60 16.56
C THR A 136 -7.58 5.60 17.47
N VAL A 137 -8.25 6.71 17.76
CA VAL A 137 -7.75 7.74 18.67
C VAL A 137 -8.73 7.96 19.82
N GLU A 138 -8.20 8.05 21.03
CA GLU A 138 -8.92 8.43 22.25
C GLU A 138 -8.30 9.69 22.85
N HIS A 139 -9.11 10.71 23.12
CA HIS A 139 -8.73 11.88 23.90
C HIS A 139 -9.03 11.63 25.37
N LEU A 140 -8.00 11.64 26.22
CA LEU A 140 -8.15 11.31 27.64
C LEU A 140 -8.29 12.55 28.52
N SER A 141 -7.56 13.61 28.18
CA SER A 141 -7.55 14.89 28.88
C SER A 141 -6.91 15.94 27.99
N GLU A 142 -6.97 17.21 28.41
CA GLU A 142 -6.30 18.29 27.71
C GLU A 142 -4.85 17.95 27.36
N GLY A 143 -4.53 18.08 26.07
CA GLY A 143 -3.23 17.80 25.48
C GLY A 143 -2.80 16.35 25.50
N LEU A 144 -3.70 15.37 25.72
CA LEU A 144 -3.34 13.95 25.83
C LEU A 144 -4.22 13.06 24.93
N TYR A 145 -3.58 12.43 23.95
CA TYR A 145 -4.20 11.58 22.95
C TYR A 145 -3.57 10.18 22.95
N ILE A 146 -4.39 9.14 22.77
CA ILE A 146 -3.94 7.74 22.70
C ILE A 146 -4.31 7.17 21.33
N ILE A 147 -3.31 6.68 20.60
CA ILE A 147 -3.49 6.01 19.31
C ILE A 147 -3.36 4.51 19.51
N LYS A 148 -4.42 3.76 19.19
CA LYS A 148 -4.50 2.29 19.33
C LYS A 148 -4.64 1.61 17.96
N GLY A 149 -4.48 0.28 17.94
CA GLY A 149 -4.56 -0.51 16.71
C GLY A 149 -3.29 -0.42 15.84
N VAL A 150 -2.19 0.04 16.44
CA VAL A 150 -0.90 0.31 15.79
C VAL A 150 0.24 -0.38 16.54
N LEU A 151 1.38 -0.56 15.89
CA LEU A 151 2.61 -1.15 16.43
C LEU A 151 3.68 -0.09 16.74
N GLY A 152 3.26 1.15 17.00
CA GLY A 152 4.12 2.31 17.17
C GLY A 152 4.22 3.17 15.91
N PHE A 153 5.27 4.01 15.84
CA PHE A 153 5.55 4.83 14.66
C PHE A 153 6.00 3.97 13.49
N ASN A 154 5.79 4.50 12.28
CA ASN A 154 6.28 3.86 11.08
C ASN A 154 7.82 3.72 11.12
N ALA A 155 8.32 2.49 10.96
CA ALA A 155 9.75 2.18 11.06
C ALA A 155 10.56 2.52 9.80
N ASP A 156 9.89 2.86 8.69
CA ASP A 156 10.56 3.26 7.48
C ASP A 156 11.21 4.64 7.67
N ALA A 157 12.54 4.68 7.64
CA ALA A 157 13.34 5.88 7.82
C ALA A 157 13.04 6.99 6.79
N MET A 158 12.48 6.64 5.62
CA MET A 158 12.06 7.61 4.61
C MET A 158 10.80 8.41 5.04
N TRP A 159 10.06 7.91 6.03
CA TRP A 159 8.76 8.46 6.46
C TRP A 159 8.75 8.87 7.94
N GLY A 160 9.33 8.03 8.80
CA GLY A 160 9.34 8.22 10.25
C GLY A 160 10.44 9.17 10.74
N GLY A 161 11.51 9.37 9.98
CA GLY A 161 12.73 9.94 10.54
C GLY A 161 13.21 9.16 11.77
N VAL A 162 14.13 9.73 12.55
CA VAL A 162 14.63 9.09 13.78
C VAL A 162 13.64 9.22 14.96
N ASP A 163 12.73 10.19 14.91
CA ASP A 163 11.86 10.60 16.03
C ASP A 163 10.38 10.29 15.80
N GLY A 164 10.06 9.40 14.85
CA GLY A 164 8.68 9.07 14.48
C GLY A 164 8.06 10.15 13.58
N GLY A 165 7.36 9.73 12.53
CA GLY A 165 6.88 10.62 11.47
C GLY A 165 5.70 11.47 11.93
N ILE A 166 5.99 12.50 12.74
CA ILE A 166 5.01 13.43 13.32
C ILE A 166 5.12 14.78 12.64
N GLU A 167 4.01 15.27 12.12
CA GLU A 167 3.88 16.61 11.57
C GLU A 167 2.94 17.43 12.47
N ILE A 168 3.44 18.57 12.97
CA ILE A 168 2.74 19.44 13.92
C ILE A 168 2.23 20.71 13.25
N PRO A 169 1.14 21.33 13.77
CA PRO A 169 0.54 22.48 13.14
C PRO A 169 1.44 23.73 13.23
N LEU A 170 1.59 24.40 12.09
CA LEU A 170 2.35 25.64 11.95
C LEU A 170 1.43 26.84 11.80
N CYS A 171 1.87 28.00 12.29
CA CYS A 171 1.22 29.27 12.01
C CYS A 171 1.59 29.80 10.60
N LYS A 172 0.97 30.90 10.17
CA LYS A 172 1.24 31.54 8.85
C LYS A 172 2.71 31.92 8.61
N ASN A 173 3.49 32.10 9.68
CA ASN A 173 4.92 32.42 9.62
C ASN A 173 5.83 31.19 9.73
N LYS A 174 5.26 29.97 9.59
CA LYS A 174 5.98 28.70 9.75
C LYS A 174 6.58 28.47 11.16
N LEU A 175 6.00 29.11 12.17
CA LEU A 175 6.34 28.84 13.57
C LEU A 175 5.40 27.76 14.12
N PRO A 176 5.90 26.70 14.77
CA PRO A 176 5.04 25.67 15.34
C PRO A 176 4.16 26.17 16.48
N LEU A 177 2.90 25.76 16.50
CA LEU A 177 1.92 26.23 17.48
C LEU A 177 1.95 25.45 18.81
N ILE A 178 2.52 24.24 18.78
CA ILE A 178 2.61 23.34 19.92
C ILE A 178 3.98 22.64 19.95
N TRP A 179 4.35 22.15 21.12
CA TRP A 179 5.34 21.08 21.28
C TRP A 179 4.63 19.73 21.30
N VAL A 180 5.36 18.68 20.95
CA VAL A 180 4.88 17.30 21.05
C VAL A 180 5.92 16.48 21.79
N ASP A 181 5.43 15.63 22.69
CA ASP A 181 6.19 14.52 23.27
C ASP A 181 5.35 13.24 23.10
N TYR A 182 6.00 12.08 23.18
CA TYR A 182 5.30 10.81 23.04
C TYR A 182 5.93 9.69 23.85
N LYS A 183 5.11 8.66 24.10
CA LYS A 183 5.57 7.38 24.63
C LYS A 183 4.90 6.24 23.88
N VAL A 184 5.70 5.36 23.30
CA VAL A 184 5.21 4.09 22.74
C VAL A 184 5.14 3.07 23.86
N LEU A 185 3.98 2.46 24.04
CA LEU A 185 3.75 1.41 25.04
C LEU A 185 4.17 0.04 24.47
N PRO A 186 4.39 -0.98 25.32
CA PRO A 186 4.85 -2.30 24.87
C PRO A 186 3.92 -3.02 23.87
N ASP A 187 2.64 -2.66 23.86
CA ASP A 187 1.63 -3.17 22.92
C ASP A 187 1.60 -2.41 21.57
N GLY A 188 2.48 -1.41 21.40
CA GLY A 188 2.53 -0.55 20.22
C GLY A 188 1.66 0.70 20.31
N THR A 189 0.79 0.81 21.32
CA THR A 189 -0.05 2.00 21.53
C THR A 189 0.83 3.26 21.68
N ILE A 190 0.47 4.33 20.99
CA ILE A 190 1.20 5.61 21.07
C ILE A 190 0.43 6.54 22.00
N LYS A 191 1.06 6.95 23.10
CA LYS A 191 0.60 8.06 23.94
C LYS A 191 1.25 9.34 23.44
N LEU A 192 0.45 10.28 22.95
CA LEU A 192 0.88 11.57 22.42
C LEU A 192 0.48 12.68 23.39
N MET A 193 1.44 13.53 23.76
CA MET A 193 1.21 14.72 24.56
C MET A 193 1.52 15.99 23.77
N THR A 194 0.64 16.97 23.83
CA THR A 194 0.80 18.27 23.17
C THR A 194 0.89 19.38 24.21
N TYR A 195 1.83 20.31 24.00
CA TYR A 195 2.09 21.41 24.93
C TYR A 195 2.08 22.75 24.22
N HIS A 196 1.68 23.80 24.94
CA HIS A 196 1.66 25.15 24.44
C HIS A 196 3.08 25.61 24.10
N ARG A 197 3.24 26.20 22.92
CA ARG A 197 4.53 26.69 22.44
C ARG A 197 4.49 28.18 22.18
N GLU A 198 5.25 28.93 22.96
CA GLU A 198 5.49 30.35 22.69
C GLU A 198 6.82 30.57 21.98
N HIS A 199 6.91 31.67 21.23
CA HIS A 199 8.11 32.12 20.52
C HIS A 199 8.50 33.51 21.05
N PRO A 200 9.25 33.60 22.17
CA PRO A 200 9.53 34.89 22.83
C PRO A 200 10.30 35.86 21.91
N ASP A 201 11.15 35.33 21.04
CA ASP A 201 11.95 36.09 20.08
C ASP A 201 11.14 36.60 18.87
N ALA A 202 9.89 36.16 18.71
CA ALA A 202 9.02 36.64 17.65
C ALA A 202 8.37 37.99 18.01
N PRO A 203 7.92 38.79 17.01
CA PRO A 203 7.07 39.95 17.25
C PRO A 203 5.81 39.58 18.01
N VAL A 204 5.26 40.50 18.83
CA VAL A 204 4.11 40.24 19.73
C VAL A 204 2.95 39.52 19.04
N PHE A 205 2.60 39.92 17.81
CA PHE A 205 1.50 39.33 17.04
C PHE A 205 1.75 37.89 16.55
N ALA A 206 3.00 37.40 16.65
CA ALA A 206 3.45 36.10 16.17
C ALA A 206 4.02 35.20 17.28
N ARG A 207 4.04 35.66 18.55
CA ARG A 207 4.59 34.92 19.69
C ARG A 207 3.81 33.66 20.06
N ASN A 208 2.56 33.56 19.59
CA ASN A 208 1.62 32.53 20.00
C ASN A 208 1.31 32.57 21.52
N ALA A 209 1.44 33.73 22.18
CA ALA A 209 1.08 33.88 23.58
C ALA A 209 -0.44 33.74 23.75
N ARG A 210 -0.88 32.94 24.73
CA ARG A 210 -2.29 32.66 25.02
C ARG A 210 -2.59 32.89 26.49
N GLU A 211 -3.65 33.64 26.78
CA GLU A 211 -4.08 33.87 28.15
C GLU A 211 -4.42 32.54 28.85
N GLY A 212 -3.90 32.36 30.07
CA GLY A 212 -4.10 31.14 30.86
C GLY A 212 -3.11 30.01 30.57
N TYR A 213 -2.18 30.17 29.63
CA TYR A 213 -1.15 29.18 29.33
C TYR A 213 0.24 29.81 29.36
N THR A 214 1.21 29.01 29.80
CA THR A 214 2.65 29.28 29.70
C THR A 214 3.26 28.29 28.72
N ASN A 215 4.40 28.66 28.12
CA ASN A 215 5.16 27.74 27.29
C ASN A 215 5.49 26.44 28.05
N GLY A 216 5.07 25.30 27.50
CA GLY A 216 5.24 23.98 28.09
C GLY A 216 4.03 23.45 28.86
N ASP A 217 2.95 24.24 29.02
CA ASP A 217 1.71 23.74 29.63
C ASP A 217 0.99 22.78 28.69
N LEU A 218 0.32 21.75 29.23
CA LEU A 218 -0.52 20.87 28.42
C LEU A 218 -1.63 21.66 27.74
N ILE A 219 -1.84 21.40 26.45
CA ILE A 219 -2.88 22.06 25.69
C ILE A 219 -3.33 21.18 24.54
N ASP A 220 -4.63 21.19 24.23
CA ASP A 220 -5.15 20.51 23.06
C ASP A 220 -4.61 21.09 21.75
N ILE A 221 -4.65 20.27 20.70
CA ILE A 221 -4.29 20.69 19.34
C ILE A 221 -5.14 21.91 18.95
N PRO A 222 -4.56 22.99 18.38
CA PRO A 222 -5.31 24.18 18.03
C PRO A 222 -6.51 23.89 17.11
N SER A 223 -7.66 24.51 17.38
CA SER A 223 -8.88 24.28 16.61
C SER A 223 -8.70 24.57 15.11
N GLY A 224 -9.28 23.72 14.26
CA GLY A 224 -9.11 23.82 12.80
C GLY A 224 -7.71 23.46 12.31
N ARG A 225 -6.93 22.74 13.12
CA ARG A 225 -5.65 22.13 12.78
C ARG A 225 -5.63 20.68 13.26
N PHE A 226 -4.62 19.95 12.83
CA PHE A 226 -4.38 18.57 13.22
C PHE A 226 -2.91 18.32 13.48
N VAL A 227 -2.61 17.22 14.19
CA VAL A 227 -1.30 16.57 14.21
C VAL A 227 -1.39 15.34 13.33
N SER A 228 -0.46 15.18 12.38
CA SER A 228 -0.39 13.99 11.53
C SER A 228 0.67 13.04 12.06
N VAL A 229 0.30 11.79 12.27
CA VAL A 229 1.16 10.75 12.80
C VAL A 229 1.25 9.59 11.82
N ARG A 230 2.46 9.26 11.39
CA ARG A 230 2.74 8.08 10.58
C ARG A 230 2.95 6.87 11.48
N VAL A 231 2.08 5.88 11.32
CA VAL A 231 2.04 4.70 12.20
C VAL A 231 2.50 3.44 11.49
N GLN A 232 2.95 2.47 12.27
CA GLN A 232 3.14 1.09 11.82
C GLN A 232 1.84 0.33 12.08
N MET A 233 1.22 -0.22 11.04
CA MET A 233 0.04 -1.07 11.21
C MET A 233 0.45 -2.54 11.40
N PRO A 234 -0.34 -3.33 12.16
CA PRO A 234 -0.26 -4.78 12.08
C PRO A 234 -0.48 -5.25 10.64
N ALA A 235 0.20 -6.33 10.23
CA ALA A 235 0.01 -6.91 8.90
C ALA A 235 -1.47 -7.20 8.66
N SER A 236 -1.96 -6.73 7.50
CA SER A 236 -3.31 -7.05 7.05
C SER A 236 -3.43 -8.57 6.80
N ASP A 237 -4.66 -9.10 6.82
CA ASP A 237 -4.88 -10.53 6.53
C ASP A 237 -4.36 -10.92 5.13
N ASP A 238 -4.35 -9.97 4.19
CA ASP A 238 -3.80 -10.12 2.84
C ASP A 238 -2.26 -10.24 2.83
N GLU A 239 -1.54 -9.53 3.71
CA GLU A 239 -0.09 -9.65 3.87
C GLU A 239 0.33 -10.93 4.60
N LYS A 240 -0.45 -11.37 5.60
CA LYS A 240 -0.19 -12.65 6.27
C LYS A 240 -0.28 -13.83 5.31
N ALA A 241 -1.24 -13.81 4.40
CA ALA A 241 -1.39 -14.83 3.36
C ALA A 241 -0.20 -14.86 2.39
N ALA A 242 0.41 -13.72 2.08
CA ALA A 242 1.61 -13.65 1.24
C ALA A 242 2.87 -14.19 1.94
N THR A 243 2.97 -14.06 3.26
CA THR A 243 4.12 -14.55 4.04
C THR A 243 4.02 -16.01 4.50
N ALA A 244 2.84 -16.63 4.48
CA ALA A 244 2.64 -18.02 4.89
C ALA A 244 3.03 -19.06 3.82
N GLY A 245 3.49 -18.61 2.65
CA GLY A 245 3.88 -19.45 1.52
C GLY A 245 5.35 -19.87 1.51
N ASP A 246 5.92 -20.33 2.63
CA ASP A 246 7.19 -21.06 2.59
C ASP A 246 7.32 -22.07 3.75
N PRO A 247 6.81 -23.30 3.63
CA PRO A 247 7.18 -24.39 4.51
C PRO A 247 8.52 -25.00 4.03
N GLU A 248 9.59 -24.56 4.69
CA GLU A 248 10.74 -25.36 5.13
C GLU A 248 11.16 -26.53 4.22
N LEU A 249 12.11 -26.28 3.30
CA LEU A 249 12.90 -27.34 2.67
C LEU A 249 13.79 -28.00 3.73
N THR A 250 13.35 -29.14 4.27
CA THR A 250 14.23 -30.05 4.99
C THR A 250 15.25 -30.66 4.01
N PRO A 251 16.56 -30.68 4.34
CA PRO A 251 17.55 -31.30 3.48
C PRO A 251 17.45 -32.82 3.63
N VAL A 252 17.13 -33.51 2.53
CA VAL A 252 17.22 -34.97 2.46
C VAL A 252 18.70 -35.37 2.52
N ALA A 253 19.07 -36.05 3.60
CA ALA A 253 20.38 -36.68 3.73
C ALA A 253 20.55 -37.72 2.62
N SER A 254 21.59 -37.55 1.80
CA SER A 254 22.03 -38.55 0.83
C SER A 254 22.72 -39.70 1.57
N ASP A 255 22.03 -40.84 1.70
CA ASP A 255 22.68 -42.10 2.06
C ASP A 255 23.42 -42.63 0.82
N SER A 256 24.75 -42.65 0.92
CA SER A 256 25.63 -43.31 -0.04
C SER A 256 25.74 -44.80 0.27
N ARG A 257 25.37 -45.64 -0.70
CA ARG A 257 25.94 -46.98 -0.93
C ARG A 257 26.24 -47.15 -2.40
#